data_AF-A0AA96QNH9-F1
#
_entry.id   AF-A0AA96QNH9-F1
#
_cell.length_a   1.000
_cell.length_b   1.000
_cell.length_c   1.000
_cell.angle_alpha   90.00
_cell.angle_beta   90.00
_cell.angle_gamma   90.00
#
_symmetry.space_group_name_H-M   'P 1'
#
loop_
_entity.id
_entity.type
_entity.pdbx_description
1 polymer ?
#
loop_
_entity_poly.entity_id
_entity_poly.type
_entity_poly.pdbx_seq_one_letter_code
_entity_poly.pdbx_strand_id
1 'polypeptide(L)' 'MGVAGRGGRTLSVAGIAAYRSGQRSRLLYRIPVHKGRKGEPKGFGEIHFASLLDNAHQRLAAS' A
#
# COMPACT_ATOMS: atom_id res chain seq x y z
N MET A 1 -6.19 9.94 -1.17
CA MET A 1 -5.67 10.29 -2.51
C MET A 1 -5.82 9.09 -3.43
N GLY A 2 -6.37 9.27 -4.63
CA GLY A 2 -6.58 8.19 -5.61
C GLY A 2 -5.94 8.55 -6.94
N VAL A 3 -5.41 7.55 -7.64
CA VAL A 3 -4.82 7.69 -8.97
C VAL A 3 -5.87 7.35 -10.03
N ALA A 4 -6.05 8.22 -11.01
CA ALA A 4 -6.98 7.98 -12.10
C ALA A 4 -6.39 6.97 -13.10
N GLY A 5 -7.11 5.88 -13.35
CA GLY A 5 -6.80 4.93 -14.41
C GLY A 5 -7.60 5.22 -15.68
N ARG A 6 -7.15 4.67 -16.81
CA ARG A 6 -7.92 4.71 -18.06
C ARG A 6 -9.29 4.03 -17.85
N GLY A 7 -10.38 4.72 -18.18
CA GLY A 7 -11.76 4.20 -18.04
C GLY A 7 -12.51 4.64 -16.77
N GLY A 8 -12.11 5.73 -16.13
CA GLY A 8 -12.88 6.35 -15.02
C GLY A 8 -12.80 5.59 -13.68
N ARG A 9 -11.96 4.56 -13.60
CA ARG A 9 -11.69 3.82 -12.36
C ARG A 9 -10.52 4.46 -11.63
N THR A 10 -10.76 4.83 -10.38
CA THR A 10 -9.71 5.35 -9.50
C THR A 10 -9.21 4.21 -8.62
N LEU A 11 -7.89 4.08 -8.50
CA LEU A 11 -7.26 3.17 -7.56
C LEU A 11 -6.63 3.98 -6.43
N SER A 12 -6.57 3.40 -5.23
CA SER A 12 -5.74 3.96 -4.16
C SER A 12 -4.47 3.15 -4.04
N VAL A 13 -3.35 3.82 -3.79
CA VAL A 13 -2.04 3.21 -3.61
C VAL A 13 -1.43 3.79 -2.34
N ALA A 14 -0.81 2.94 -1.52
CA ALA A 14 0.10 3.38 -0.48
C ALA A 14 1.44 2.67 -0.62
N GLY A 15 2.51 3.37 -0.28
CA GLY A 15 3.86 2.84 -0.29
C GLY A 15 4.66 3.28 0.92
N ILE A 16 5.67 2.50 1.25
CA ILE A 16 6.67 2.75 2.28
C ILE A 16 8.04 2.60 1.63
N ALA A 17 8.89 3.61 1.81
CA ALA A 17 10.30 3.54 1.49
C ALA A 17 11.08 3.21 2.78
N ALA A 18 11.77 2.08 2.77
CA ALA A 18 12.57 1.61 3.90
C ALA A 18 14.06 1.90 3.64
N TYR A 19 14.68 2.59 4.59
CA TYR A 19 16.09 2.97 4.55
C TYR A 19 16.81 2.37 5.75
N ARG A 20 17.98 1.79 5.51
CA ARG A 20 18.89 1.32 6.54
C ARG A 20 20.32 1.58 6.07
N SER A 21 21.14 2.20 6.90
CA SER A 21 22.53 2.51 6.55
C SER A 21 23.29 1.22 6.20
N GLY A 22 24.06 1.23 5.11
CA GLY A 22 24.78 0.06 4.60
C GLY A 22 23.90 -1.00 3.92
N GLN A 23 22.60 -0.74 3.73
CA GLN A 23 21.67 -1.66 3.05
C GLN A 23 21.00 -0.96 1.87
N ARG A 24 20.65 -1.73 0.84
CA ARG A 24 19.91 -1.21 -0.32
C ARG A 24 18.52 -0.77 0.12
N SER A 25 18.16 0.49 -0.15
CA SER A 25 16.80 1.01 0.08
C SER A 25 15.75 0.19 -0.66
N ARG A 26 14.58 0.01 -0.03
CA ARG A 26 13.49 -0.81 -0.59
C ARG A 26 12.20 -0.01 -0.62
N LEU A 27 11.49 -0.08 -1.74
CA LEU A 27 10.15 0.48 -1.88
C LEU A 27 9.12 -0.65 -1.85
N LEU A 28 8.24 -0.62 -0.86
CA LEU A 28 7.16 -1.57 -0.68
C LEU A 28 5.85 -0.82 -0.92
N TYR A 29 4.98 -1.35 -1.77
CA TYR A 29 3.69 -0.72 -2.04
C TYR A 29 2.57 -1.73 -2.08
N ARG A 30 1.34 -1.26 -1.83
CA ARG A 30 0.12 -2.04 -1.93
C ARG A 30 -0.98 -1.24 -2.62
N ILE A 31 -1.69 -1.92 -3.52
CA ILE A 31 -2.83 -1.39 -4.25
C ILE A 31 -4.07 -2.17 -3.77
N PRO A 32 -4.88 -1.63 -2.84
CA PRO A 32 -6.18 -2.22 -2.56
C PRO A 32 -7.08 -2.13 -3.79
N VAL A 33 -7.53 -3.29 -4.27
CA VAL A 33 -8.53 -3.38 -5.34
C VAL A 33 -9.91 -3.26 -4.72
N HIS A 34 -10.53 -2.09 -4.87
CA HIS A 34 -11.92 -1.87 -4.46
C HIS A 34 -12.88 -2.59 -5.42
N LYS A 35 -13.76 -3.42 -4.87
CA LYS A 35 -14.73 -4.21 -5.67
C LYS A 35 -16.06 -3.48 -5.86
N GLY A 36 -16.24 -2.31 -5.24
CA GLY A 36 -17.41 -1.45 -5.40
C GLY A 36 -18.62 -1.95 -4.60
N ARG A 37 -18.40 -2.71 -3.52
CA ARG A 37 -19.49 -3.19 -2.68
C ARG A 37 -20.07 -2.05 -1.84
N LYS A 38 -21.38 -2.07 -1.63
CA LYS A 38 -22.06 -1.11 -0.75
C LYS A 38 -21.50 -1.26 0.67
N GLY A 39 -20.88 -0.20 1.19
CA GLY A 39 -20.21 -0.19 2.51
C GLY A 39 -18.70 -0.45 2.46
N GLU A 40 -18.10 -0.68 1.28
CA GLU A 40 -16.65 -0.77 1.17
C GLU A 40 -16.03 0.63 1.37
N PRO A 41 -15.06 0.79 2.30
CA PRO A 41 -14.49 2.09 2.62
C PRO A 41 -13.66 2.62 1.44
N LYS A 42 -14.20 3.59 0.70
CA LYS A 42 -13.58 4.12 -0.53
C LYS A 42 -12.10 4.47 -0.32
N GLY A 43 -11.22 3.68 -0.90
CA GLY A 43 -9.79 3.94 -1.01
C GLY A 43 -8.93 3.26 0.05
N PHE A 44 -7.89 3.96 0.52
CA PHE A 44 -6.90 3.43 1.46
C PHE A 44 -7.22 3.93 2.88
N GLY A 45 -7.39 3.01 3.82
CA GLY A 45 -7.74 3.26 5.22
C GLY A 45 -6.72 2.66 6.18
N GLU A 46 -6.94 2.85 7.48
CA GLU A 46 -6.01 2.47 8.54
C GLU A 46 -5.60 0.99 8.54
N ILE A 47 -6.57 0.08 8.34
CA ILE A 47 -6.31 -1.37 8.23
C ILE A 47 -5.31 -1.67 7.11
N HIS A 48 -5.38 -0.93 6.00
CA HIS A 48 -4.46 -1.10 4.89
C HIS A 48 -3.06 -0.57 5.23
N PHE A 49 -2.94 0.46 6.06
CA PHE A 49 -1.65 0.95 6.58
C PHE A 49 -1.00 -0.04 7.53
N ALA A 50 -1.76 -0.54 8.53
CA ALA A 50 -1.27 -1.56 9.46
C ALA A 50 -0.78 -2.79 8.70
N SER A 51 -1.59 -3.30 7.77
CA SER A 51 -1.22 -4.44 6.93
C SER A 51 0.05 -4.17 6.09
N LEU A 52 0.26 -2.95 5.62
CA LEU A 52 1.45 -2.57 4.84
C LEU A 52 2.69 -2.52 5.72
N LEU A 53 2.58 -1.99 6.93
CA LEU A 53 3.65 -1.98 7.94
C LEU A 53 4.03 -3.38 8.38
N ASP A 54 3.06 -4.25 8.67
CA ASP A 54 3.32 -5.64 9.05
C ASP A 54 4.07 -6.40 7.95
N ASN A 55 3.63 -6.23 6.70
CA ASN A 55 4.31 -6.83 5.55
C ASN A 55 5.72 -6.25 5.36
N ALA A 56 5.90 -4.95 5.63
CA ALA A 56 7.22 -4.33 5.56
C ALA A 56 8.14 -4.90 6.64
N HIS A 57 7.68 -5.02 7.89
CA HIS A 57 8.44 -5.64 8.97
C HIS A 57 8.85 -7.07 8.61
N GLN A 58 7.93 -7.89 8.08
CA GLN A 58 8.27 -9.26 7.67
C GLN A 58 9.33 -9.30 6.55
N ARG A 59 9.23 -8.41 5.55
CA ARG A 59 10.18 -8.38 4.42
C ARG A 59 11.53 -7.74 4.74
N LEU A 60 11.63 -6.98 5.84
CA LEU A 60 12.85 -6.31 6.28
C LEU A 60 13.52 -7.03 7.46
N ALA A 61 12.77 -7.75 8.29
CA ALA A 61 13.31 -8.60 9.35
C ALA A 61 14.01 -9.85 8.81
N ALA A 62 13.62 -10.30 7.61
CA ALA A 62 14.22 -11.43 6.91
C ALA A 62 15.48 -11.05 6.09
N SER A 63 16.10 -9.88 6.32
CA SER A 63 17.27 -9.41 5.55
C SER A 63 18.43 -8.88 6.37
#